data_AF-A0A2E7VWE1-F1
#
_entry.id   AF-A0A2E7VWE1-F1
#
_cell.length_a   1.000
_cell.length_b   1.000
_cell.length_c   1.000
_cell.angle_alpha   90.00
_cell.angle_beta   90.00
_cell.angle_gamma   90.00
#
_symmetry.space_group_name_H-M   'P 1'
#
loop_
_entity.id
_entity.type
_entity.pdbx_description
1 polymer ?
#
loop_
_entity_poly.entity_id
_entity_poly.type
_entity_poly.pdbx_seq_one_letter_code
_entity_poly.pdbx_strand_id
1 'polypeptide(L)'
;MDTIYLDDFLDEGILKEKSFREKVKSTDWNQYKNKRVLIKGCADIPVPTWAYLIITAHLSQTVERIYFGELRSAVKIYVKE
;
A
#
# COMPACT_ATOMS: atom_id res chain seq x y z
N MET A 1 -4.41 11.57 6.95
CA MET A 1 -4.42 10.15 6.52
C MET A 1 -3.49 10.09 5.35
N ASP A 2 -2.43 9.29 5.46
CA ASP A 2 -1.39 9.24 4.44
C ASP A 2 -1.85 8.29 3.33
N THR A 3 -1.45 8.54 2.08
CA THR A 3 -1.85 7.73 0.94
C THR A 3 -0.61 7.15 0.27
N ILE A 4 -0.60 5.84 0.07
CA ILE A 4 0.40 5.13 -0.73
C ILE A 4 -0.24 4.83 -2.07
N TYR A 5 0.40 5.27 -3.15
CA TYR A 5 -0.03 5.00 -4.51
C TYR A 5 0.72 3.78 -5.02
N LEU A 6 0.00 2.77 -5.52
CA LEU A 6 0.64 1.60 -6.12
C LEU A 6 1.39 1.95 -7.41
N ASP A 7 1.06 3.10 -8.00
CA ASP A 7 1.71 3.68 -9.17
C ASP A 7 3.21 3.94 -8.93
N ASP A 8 3.60 4.29 -7.70
CA ASP A 8 5.00 4.50 -7.30
C ASP A 8 5.84 3.21 -7.42
N PHE A 9 5.16 2.06 -7.42
CA PHE A 9 5.79 0.74 -7.49
C PHE A 9 5.79 0.15 -8.92
N LEU A 10 5.23 0.85 -9.91
CA LEU A 10 5.25 0.39 -11.30
C LEU A 10 6.67 0.36 -11.88
N ASP A 11 6.85 -0.55 -12.82
CA ASP A 11 8.06 -0.76 -13.61
C ASP A 11 7.60 -0.90 -15.07
N GLU A 12 7.92 0.11 -15.88
CA GLU A 12 7.44 0.22 -17.28
C GLU A 12 5.90 0.16 -17.39
N GLY A 13 5.20 0.80 -16.45
CA GLY A 13 3.74 0.89 -16.46
C GLY A 13 3.01 -0.37 -15.98
N ILE A 14 3.72 -1.38 -15.46
CA ILE A 14 3.12 -2.58 -14.86
C ILE A 14 3.77 -2.94 -13.53
N LEU A 15 3.10 -3.77 -12.72
CA LEU A 15 3.68 -4.32 -11.51
C LEU A 15 4.47 -5.59 -11.81
N LYS A 16 5.80 -5.47 -11.82
CA LYS A 16 6.72 -6.61 -11.88
C LYS A 16 7.11 -7.03 -10.47
N GLU A 17 6.81 -8.27 -10.09
CA GLU A 17 6.97 -8.75 -8.70
C GLU A 17 8.38 -8.51 -8.13
N LYS A 18 9.44 -8.80 -8.91
CA LYS A 18 10.81 -8.61 -8.45
C LYS A 18 11.12 -7.15 -8.12
N SER A 19 10.86 -6.24 -9.06
CA SER A 19 11.07 -4.79 -8.91
C SER A 19 10.21 -4.20 -7.79
N PHE A 20 8.95 -4.64 -7.69
CA PHE A 20 8.06 -4.26 -6.59
C PHE A 20 8.63 -4.64 -5.22
N ARG A 21 9.09 -5.88 -5.06
CA ARG A 21 9.66 -6.36 -3.79
C ARG A 21 10.94 -5.63 -3.42
N GLU A 22 11.76 -5.26 -4.41
CA GLU A 22 12.95 -4.44 -4.21
C GLU A 22 12.59 -3.04 -3.69
N LYS A 23 11.60 -2.36 -4.31
CA LYS A 23 11.08 -1.06 -3.83
C LYS A 23 10.45 -1.15 -2.44
N VAL A 24 9.66 -2.18 -2.17
CA VAL A 24 9.06 -2.42 -0.83
C VAL A 24 10.15 -2.59 0.23
N LYS A 25 11.22 -3.32 -0.10
CA LYS A 25 12.35 -3.54 0.82
C LYS A 25 13.15 -2.27 1.10
N SER A 26 13.24 -1.34 0.15
CA SER A 26 13.92 -0.05 0.32
C SER A 26 13.04 1.04 0.92
N THR A 27 11.73 0.80 1.06
CA THR A 27 10.78 1.75 1.65
C THR A 27 10.97 1.83 3.16
N ASP A 28 11.14 3.04 3.71
CA ASP A 28 11.09 3.26 5.15
C ASP A 28 9.64 3.23 5.65
N TRP A 29 9.21 2.10 6.22
CA TRP A 29 7.87 1.93 6.75
C TRP A 29 7.60 2.66 8.08
N ASN A 30 8.65 3.11 8.79
CA ASN A 30 8.48 3.83 10.05
C ASN A 30 7.91 5.24 9.86
N GLN A 31 8.01 5.81 8.66
CA GLN A 31 7.38 7.09 8.33
C GLN A 31 5.85 7.09 8.54
N TYR A 32 5.22 5.91 8.57
CA TYR A 32 3.79 5.71 8.79
C TYR A 32 3.41 5.38 10.24
N LYS A 33 4.38 5.38 11.17
CA LYS A 33 4.16 4.98 12.56
C LYS A 33 3.00 5.74 13.21
N ASN A 34 2.07 4.99 13.82
CA ASN A 34 0.87 5.52 14.49
C ASN A 34 -0.05 6.36 13.59
N LYS A 35 0.07 6.26 12.26
CA LYS A 35 -0.79 6.97 11.31
C LYS A 35 -1.90 6.06 10.78
N ARG A 36 -2.86 6.68 10.09
CA ARG A 36 -3.86 5.99 9.26
C ARG A 36 -3.41 6.07 7.81
N VAL A 37 -3.37 4.93 7.14
CA VAL A 37 -2.83 4.81 5.76
C VAL A 37 -3.89 4.24 4.82
N LEU A 38 -4.05 4.89 3.67
CA LEU A 38 -4.84 4.40 2.53
C LEU A 38 -3.88 3.85 1.47
N ILE A 39 -4.11 2.63 1.02
CA ILE A 39 -3.44 2.06 -0.15
C ILE A 39 -4.37 2.23 -1.35
N LYS A 40 -3.94 3.05 -2.30
CA LYS A 40 -4.70 3.40 -3.49
C LYS A 40 -4.07 2.75 -4.72
N GLY A 41 -4.91 2.05 -5.49
CA GLY A 41 -4.53 1.48 -6.79
C GLY A 41 -4.76 2.44 -7.95
N CYS A 42 -4.26 2.04 -9.11
CA CYS A 42 -4.53 2.71 -10.38
C CYS A 42 -5.89 2.26 -10.93
N ALA A 43 -6.65 3.17 -11.55
CA ALA A 43 -7.85 2.82 -12.31
C ALA A 43 -7.52 2.28 -13.71
N ASP A 44 -6.38 2.70 -14.27
CA ASP A 44 -6.00 2.41 -15.66
C ASP A 44 -5.22 1.10 -15.82
N ILE A 45 -4.59 0.63 -14.73
CA ILE A 45 -3.75 -0.58 -14.73
C ILE A 45 -4.29 -1.56 -13.69
N PRO A 46 -4.59 -2.82 -14.06
CA PRO A 46 -5.05 -3.82 -13.10
C PRO A 46 -3.94 -4.10 -12.09
N VAL A 47 -4.21 -3.79 -10.82
CA VAL A 47 -3.27 -4.04 -9.72
C VAL A 47 -3.54 -5.43 -9.11
N PRO A 48 -2.57 -6.35 -9.12
CA PRO A 48 -2.74 -7.65 -8.50
C PRO A 48 -2.97 -7.57 -6.99
N THR A 49 -3.83 -8.44 -6.46
CA THR A 49 -4.13 -8.50 -5.02
C THR A 49 -2.88 -8.68 -4.15
N TRP A 50 -1.88 -9.42 -4.63
CA TRP A 50 -0.66 -9.66 -3.86
C TRP A 50 0.10 -8.38 -3.51
N ALA A 51 0.02 -7.33 -4.36
CA ALA A 51 0.71 -6.06 -4.11
C ALA A 51 0.14 -5.35 -2.87
N TYR A 52 -1.20 -5.31 -2.78
CA TYR A 52 -1.91 -4.81 -1.61
C TYR A 52 -1.56 -5.60 -0.34
N LEU A 53 -1.54 -6.93 -0.42
CA LEU A 53 -1.25 -7.79 0.73
C LEU A 53 0.17 -7.62 1.25
N ILE A 54 1.16 -7.48 0.37
CA ILE A 54 2.56 -7.26 0.76
C ILE A 54 2.71 -5.92 1.49
N ILE A 55 2.19 -4.81 0.94
CA ILE A 55 2.27 -3.50 1.61
C ILE A 55 1.56 -3.54 2.96
N THR A 56 0.39 -4.18 3.02
CA THR A 56 -0.37 -4.34 4.25
C THR A 56 0.42 -5.09 5.33
N ALA A 57 1.15 -6.15 4.95
CA ALA A 57 1.97 -6.92 5.89
C ALA A 57 3.14 -6.11 6.50
N HIS A 58 3.66 -5.13 5.76
CA HIS A 58 4.66 -4.20 6.30
C HIS A 58 4.02 -3.11 7.18
N LEU A 59 2.92 -2.51 6.71
CA LEU A 59 2.23 -1.45 7.45
C LEU A 59 1.62 -1.93 8.78
N SER A 60 1.07 -3.14 8.83
CA SER A 60 0.37 -3.67 10.01
C SER A 60 1.24 -3.70 11.27
N GLN A 61 2.56 -3.69 11.12
CA GLN A 61 3.52 -3.65 12.23
C GLN A 61 3.67 -2.24 12.84
N THR A 62 3.43 -1.18 12.06
CA THR A 62 3.79 0.20 12.43
C THR A 62 2.59 1.16 12.54
N VAL A 63 1.51 0.95 11.78
CA VAL A 63 0.41 1.92 11.64
C VAL A 63 -0.75 1.70 12.62
N GLU A 64 -1.64 2.69 12.75
CA GLU A 64 -2.88 2.59 13.54
C GLU A 64 -4.00 1.88 12.76
N ARG A 65 -4.17 2.21 11.47
CA ARG A 65 -5.23 1.66 10.59
C ARG A 65 -4.80 1.61 9.13
N ILE A 66 -5.32 0.62 8.41
CA ILE A 66 -5.11 0.44 6.96
C ILE A 66 -6.45 0.40 6.24
N TYR A 67 -6.52 1.11 5.12
CA TYR A 67 -7.67 1.19 4.23
C TYR A 67 -7.26 0.88 2.79
N PHE A 68 -8.16 0.27 2.01
CA PHE A 68 -8.00 0.08 0.56
C PHE A 68 -9.01 0.93 -0.23
N GLY A 69 -8.60 1.36 -1.42
CA GLY A 69 -9.50 1.96 -2.42
C GLY A 69 -9.40 3.48 -2.51
N GLU A 70 -10.54 4.13 -2.74
CA GLU A 70 -10.63 5.59 -2.92
C GLU A 70 -11.08 6.30 -1.64
N LEU A 71 -10.67 7.56 -1.44
CA LEU A 71 -10.98 8.33 -0.22
C LEU A 71 -12.47 8.35 0.16
N ARG A 72 -13.37 8.34 -0.83
CA ARG A 72 -14.83 8.36 -0.60
C ARG A 72 -15.47 6.98 -0.52
N SER A 73 -14.71 5.92 -0.75
CA SER A 73 -15.18 4.52 -0.80
C SER A 73 -14.18 3.58 -0.12
N ALA A 74 -13.43 4.11 0.85
CA ALA A 74 -12.32 3.41 1.47
C ALA A 74 -12.84 2.26 2.33
N VAL A 75 -12.37 1.06 2.04
CA VAL A 75 -12.71 -0.15 2.81
C VAL A 75 -11.69 -0.32 3.92
N LYS A 76 -12.14 -0.33 5.17
CA LYS A 76 -11.30 -0.58 6.35
C LYS A 76 -10.97 -2.07 6.44
N ILE A 77 -9.70 -2.41 6.52
CA ILE A 77 -9.24 -3.81 6.56
C ILE A 77 -8.45 -4.18 7.80
N TYR A 78 -7.94 -3.19 8.55
CA TYR A 78 -7.13 -3.41 9.74
C TYR A 78 -7.31 -2.27 10.75
N VAL A 79 -7.34 -2.63 12.03
CA VAL A 79 -7.29 -1.72 13.18
C VAL A 79 -6.31 -2.32 14.18
N LYS A 80 -5.35 -1.50 14.61
CA LYS A 80 -4.47 -1.85 15.71
C LYS A 80 -5.23 -1.69 17.03
N GLU A 81 -5.22 -2.75 17.85
CA GLU A 81 -5.71 -2.72 19.24
C GLU A 81 -4.82 -1.85 20.12
#